data_AF-A0A016U6M8-F1
#
_entry.id   AF-A0A016U6M8-F1
#
_cell.length_a   1.000
_cell.length_b   1.000
_cell.length_c   1.000
_cell.angle_alpha   90.00
_cell.angle_beta   90.00
_cell.angle_gamma   90.00
#
_symmetry.space_group_name_H-M   'P 1'
#
loop_
_entity.id
_entity.type
_entity.pdbx_description
1 polymer ?
#
loop_
_entity_poly.entity_id
_entity_poly.type
_entity_poly.pdbx_seq_one_letter_code
_entity_poly.pdbx_strand_id
1 'polypeptide(L)'
;MLLNNVYTAKVDTPTRKALVPLSRNAFLTLQGTVTTCATIRIAVIISFNIHRMLLIIRPNKLQLFYMIMVPITICGSAVRVYANFVSGINLLSFAVEECLLSLEIVSTLTCFYLTRQYFKKHGCSERVKKMQDKMSKGLLLQLLIEVILNVGNSLAFLGEYLLYKRIFDLVNGKAIVIFNMVVFMTLMWQPVIMGVLIRWIVSGLFTSEQERRTTN
;
A
#
# COMPACT_ATOMS: atom_id res chain seq x y z
N MET A 1 16.83 -9.98 -21.84
CA MET A 1 16.77 -9.88 -23.32
C MET A 1 15.77 -10.88 -23.90
N LEU A 2 14.53 -10.95 -23.37
CA LEU A 2 13.51 -11.95 -23.76
C LEU A 2 12.08 -11.36 -23.89
N LEU A 3 11.95 -10.04 -24.00
CA LEU A 3 10.66 -9.32 -23.99
C LEU A 3 10.19 -8.80 -25.36
N ASN A 4 10.93 -9.05 -26.45
CA ASN A 4 10.64 -8.45 -27.76
C ASN A 4 9.79 -9.29 -28.72
N ASN A 5 9.43 -10.54 -28.40
CA ASN A 5 8.89 -11.47 -29.42
C ASN A 5 7.40 -11.82 -29.31
N VAL A 6 6.56 -11.07 -28.59
CA VAL A 6 5.14 -11.50 -28.38
C VAL A 6 4.09 -10.65 -29.11
N TYR A 7 4.46 -9.65 -29.92
CA TYR A 7 3.46 -8.76 -30.55
C TYR A 7 3.27 -8.90 -32.06
N THR A 8 3.38 -10.10 -32.62
CA THR A 8 2.95 -10.36 -34.01
C THR A 8 2.17 -11.66 -34.11
N ALA A 9 0.93 -11.66 -33.63
CA ALA A 9 -0.05 -12.64 -34.09
C ALA A 9 -0.60 -12.15 -35.44
N LYS A 10 -0.33 -12.90 -36.51
CA LYS A 10 -0.93 -12.72 -37.84
C LYS A 10 -2.46 -12.68 -37.69
N VAL A 11 -3.06 -11.59 -38.17
CA VAL A 11 -4.51 -11.41 -38.23
C VAL A 11 -4.99 -12.02 -39.54
N ASP A 12 -5.45 -13.26 -39.50
CA ASP A 12 -6.28 -13.85 -40.56
C ASP A 12 -7.54 -14.42 -39.90
N THR A 13 -8.61 -13.61 -39.86
CA THR A 13 -10.04 -14.01 -39.96
C THR A 13 -10.98 -12.85 -39.55
N PRO A 14 -12.04 -12.52 -40.32
CA PRO A 14 -12.78 -11.27 -40.17
C PRO A 14 -14.12 -11.40 -39.40
N THR A 15 -14.23 -12.16 -38.30
CA THR A 15 -15.54 -12.32 -37.60
C THR A 15 -15.50 -12.61 -36.09
N ARG A 16 -14.54 -12.07 -35.35
CA ARG A 16 -14.68 -11.94 -33.88
C ARG A 16 -14.06 -10.62 -33.48
N LYS A 17 -14.81 -9.75 -32.78
CA LYS A 17 -14.25 -8.57 -32.12
C LYS A 17 -13.15 -9.06 -31.18
N ALA A 18 -11.93 -9.12 -31.69
CA ALA A 18 -10.74 -9.39 -30.92
C ALA A 18 -10.65 -8.23 -29.92
N LEU A 19 -10.72 -8.54 -28.62
CA LEU A 19 -10.34 -7.59 -27.60
C LEU A 19 -8.95 -7.12 -28.00
N VAL A 20 -8.84 -5.84 -28.38
CA VAL A 20 -7.58 -5.25 -28.83
C VAL A 20 -6.55 -5.54 -27.76
N PRO A 21 -5.43 -6.22 -28.07
CA PRO A 21 -4.37 -6.44 -27.08
C PRO A 21 -4.03 -5.08 -26.49
N LEU A 22 -4.09 -4.95 -25.16
CA LEU A 22 -3.74 -3.70 -24.49
C LEU A 22 -2.39 -3.25 -25.04
N SER A 23 -2.31 -2.04 -25.59
CA SER A 23 -1.04 -1.53 -26.07
C SER A 23 -0.04 -1.61 -24.93
N ARG A 24 1.22 -1.92 -25.23
CA ARG A 24 2.28 -2.01 -24.22
C ARG A 24 2.27 -0.80 -23.27
N ASN A 25 2.00 0.39 -23.82
CA ASN A 25 1.87 1.63 -23.05
C ASN A 25 0.69 1.61 -22.08
N ALA A 26 -0.47 1.09 -22.47
CA ALA A 26 -1.62 0.95 -21.57
C ALA A 26 -1.34 -0.04 -20.43
N PHE A 27 -0.66 -1.15 -20.72
CA PHE A 27 -0.27 -2.13 -19.69
C PHE A 27 0.73 -1.53 -18.69
N LEU A 28 1.79 -0.89 -19.20
CA LEU A 28 2.79 -0.21 -18.37
C LEU A 28 2.19 0.93 -17.55
N THR A 29 1.21 1.66 -18.11
CA THR A 29 0.49 2.72 -17.37
C THR A 29 -0.33 2.14 -16.23
N LEU A 30 -1.05 1.03 -16.46
CA LEU A 30 -1.84 0.36 -15.44
C LEU A 30 -0.95 -0.17 -14.30
N GLN A 31 0.14 -0.85 -14.66
CA GLN A 31 1.14 -1.35 -13.71
C GLN A 31 1.82 -0.21 -12.93
N GLY A 32 2.17 0.88 -13.63
CA GLY A 32 2.73 2.09 -13.01
C GLY A 32 1.76 2.75 -12.02
N THR A 33 0.47 2.76 -12.34
CA THR A 33 -0.57 3.31 -11.46
C THR A 33 -0.70 2.47 -10.19
N VAL A 34 -0.83 1.15 -10.31
CA VAL A 34 -0.97 0.24 -9.16
C VAL A 34 0.24 0.33 -8.22
N THR A 35 1.45 0.29 -8.77
CA THR A 35 2.69 0.38 -7.98
C THR A 35 2.85 1.74 -7.31
N THR A 36 2.41 2.82 -7.95
CA THR A 36 2.39 4.16 -7.35
C THR A 36 1.38 4.24 -6.21
N CYS A 37 0.16 3.71 -6.40
CA CYS A 37 -0.85 3.63 -5.35
C CYS A 37 -0.36 2.83 -4.14
N ALA A 38 0.31 1.69 -4.36
CA ALA A 38 0.92 0.91 -3.28
C ALA A 38 2.01 1.70 -2.53
N THR A 39 2.87 2.42 -3.27
CA THR A 39 3.91 3.28 -2.66
C THR A 39 3.32 4.36 -1.77
N ILE A 40 2.31 5.09 -2.29
CA ILE A 40 1.64 6.15 -1.55
C ILE A 40 0.95 5.59 -0.31
N ARG A 41 0.29 4.42 -0.43
CA ARG A 41 -0.34 3.73 0.71
C ARG A 41 0.67 3.47 1.82
N ILE A 42 1.79 2.84 1.49
CA ILE A 42 2.86 2.52 2.46
C ILE A 42 3.40 3.82 3.09
N ALA A 43 3.68 4.84 2.28
CA ALA A 43 4.20 6.13 2.76
C ALA A 43 3.22 6.83 3.71
N VAL A 44 1.92 6.81 3.42
CA VAL A 44 0.88 7.36 4.30
C VAL A 44 0.85 6.63 5.63
N ILE A 45 0.96 5.30 5.62
CA ILE A 45 0.94 4.49 6.84
C ILE A 45 2.16 4.77 7.71
N ILE A 46 3.36 4.73 7.13
CA ILE A 46 4.61 5.09 7.81
C ILE A 46 4.48 6.49 8.42
N SER A 47 3.99 7.44 7.62
CA SER A 47 3.83 8.82 8.06
C SER A 47 2.83 8.95 9.21
N PHE A 48 1.71 8.23 9.15
CA PHE A 48 0.70 8.23 10.20
C PHE A 48 1.20 7.59 11.50
N ASN A 49 2.01 6.52 11.43
CA ASN A 49 2.63 5.90 12.60
C ASN A 49 3.66 6.83 13.24
N ILE A 50 4.56 7.40 12.45
CA ILE A 50 5.60 8.32 12.95
C ILE A 50 4.95 9.59 13.50
N HIS A 51 3.93 10.14 12.83
CA HIS A 51 3.17 11.29 13.31
C HIS A 51 2.63 11.05 14.71
N ARG A 52 1.93 9.92 14.91
CA ARG A 52 1.35 9.55 16.23
C ARG A 52 2.42 9.44 17.30
N MET A 53 3.52 8.76 16.98
CA MET A 53 4.66 8.61 17.88
C MET A 53 5.27 9.97 18.25
N LEU A 54 5.50 10.85 17.28
CA LEU A 54 6.07 12.18 17.51
C LEU A 54 5.12 13.07 18.31
N LEU A 55 3.81 13.02 18.03
CA LEU A 55 2.81 13.78 18.78
C LEU A 55 2.85 13.44 20.28
N ILE A 56 3.04 12.16 20.62
CA ILE A 56 3.09 11.69 22.01
C ILE A 56 4.45 11.95 22.67
N ILE A 57 5.56 11.71 21.96
CA ILE A 57 6.90 11.68 22.58
C ILE A 57 7.66 13.01 22.38
N ARG A 58 7.60 13.61 21.18
CA ARG A 58 8.36 14.82 20.81
C ARG A 58 7.60 15.68 19.78
N PRO A 59 6.56 16.43 20.20
CA PRO A 59 5.71 17.20 19.28
C PRO A 59 6.49 18.27 18.50
N ASN A 60 7.53 18.85 19.12
CA ASN A 60 8.38 19.88 18.50
C ASN A 60 9.14 19.40 17.24
N LYS A 61 9.25 18.09 17.01
CA LYS A 61 9.93 17.53 15.82
C LYS A 61 8.96 17.21 14.67
N LEU A 62 7.66 17.40 14.87
CA LEU A 62 6.64 17.03 13.88
C LEU A 62 6.77 17.82 12.57
N GLN A 63 7.03 19.12 12.65
CA GLN A 63 7.18 19.96 11.47
C GLN A 63 8.40 19.57 10.62
N LEU A 64 9.54 19.31 11.29
CA LEU A 64 10.76 18.84 10.63
C LEU A 64 10.54 17.47 9.95
N PHE A 65 9.80 16.57 10.60
CA PHE A 65 9.45 15.27 10.02
C PHE A 65 8.72 15.43 8.68
N TYR A 66 7.69 16.28 8.60
CA TYR A 66 6.96 16.49 7.35
C TYR A 66 7.77 17.20 6.27
N MET A 67 8.65 18.14 6.64
CA MET A 67 9.57 18.77 5.69
C MET A 67 10.48 17.75 4.99
N ILE A 68 10.82 16.64 5.65
CA ILE A 68 11.67 15.59 5.09
C ILE A 68 10.85 14.52 4.38
N MET A 69 9.77 14.03 5.00
CA MET A 69 9.02 12.88 4.51
C MET A 69 8.26 13.16 3.22
N VAL A 70 7.71 14.37 3.06
CA VAL A 70 6.93 14.73 1.87
C VAL A 70 7.80 14.75 0.60
N PRO A 71 8.96 15.45 0.57
CA PRO A 71 9.86 15.39 -0.59
C PRO A 71 10.35 13.98 -0.92
N ILE A 72 10.72 13.19 0.10
CA ILE A 72 11.17 11.80 -0.10
C ILE A 72 10.08 10.98 -0.79
N THR A 73 8.82 11.11 -0.34
CA THR A 73 7.69 10.38 -0.92
C THR A 73 7.43 10.78 -2.36
N ILE A 74 7.50 12.08 -2.68
CA ILE A 74 7.31 12.61 -4.03
C ILE A 74 8.44 12.12 -4.96
N CYS A 75 9.70 12.32 -4.56
CA CYS A 75 10.86 11.90 -5.35
C CYS A 75 10.88 10.38 -5.55
N GLY A 76 10.63 9.60 -4.49
CA GLY A 76 10.56 8.14 -4.58
C GLY A 76 9.48 7.65 -5.53
N SER A 77 8.28 8.26 -5.47
CA SER A 77 7.18 7.94 -6.38
C SER A 77 7.53 8.27 -7.83
N ALA A 78 8.14 9.42 -8.09
CA ALA A 78 8.56 9.83 -9.43
C ALA A 78 9.62 8.90 -10.03
N VAL A 79 10.64 8.53 -9.24
CA VAL A 79 11.68 7.57 -9.64
C VAL A 79 11.06 6.21 -9.98
N ARG A 80 10.08 5.75 -9.19
CA ARG A 80 9.43 4.46 -9.40
C ARG A 80 8.59 4.44 -10.69
N VAL A 81 7.83 5.51 -10.95
CA VAL A 81 7.11 5.67 -12.22
C VAL A 81 8.09 5.64 -13.40
N TYR A 82 9.16 6.43 -13.33
CA TYR A 82 10.18 6.46 -14.38
C TYR A 82 10.83 5.08 -14.62
N ALA A 83 11.16 4.36 -13.55
CA ALA A 83 11.75 3.02 -13.64
C ALA A 83 10.81 2.02 -14.36
N ASN A 84 9.51 2.07 -14.09
CA ASN A 84 8.52 1.21 -14.77
C ASN A 84 8.46 1.47 -16.28
N PHE A 85 8.59 2.72 -16.72
CA PHE A 85 8.56 3.08 -18.15
C PHE A 85 9.87 2.77 -18.88
N VAL A 86 11.03 3.04 -18.25
CA VAL A 86 12.32 2.97 -18.93
C VAL A 86 12.92 1.56 -18.88
N SER A 87 12.80 0.89 -17.75
CA SER A 87 13.64 -0.26 -17.47
C SER A 87 12.88 -1.59 -17.60
N GLY A 88 11.55 -1.58 -17.43
CA GLY A 88 10.76 -2.81 -17.33
C GLY A 88 11.27 -3.76 -16.23
N ILE A 89 12.08 -3.27 -15.29
CA ILE A 89 12.83 -4.09 -14.34
C ILE A 89 11.89 -4.53 -13.22
N ASN A 90 11.51 -5.80 -13.26
CA ASN A 90 10.70 -6.44 -12.23
C ASN A 90 11.48 -6.63 -10.90
N LEU A 91 12.81 -6.80 -10.93
CA LEU A 91 13.57 -7.21 -9.74
C LEU A 91 13.86 -6.05 -8.76
N LEU A 92 14.31 -4.90 -9.27
CA LEU A 92 14.55 -3.70 -8.46
C LEU A 92 13.23 -3.14 -7.91
N SER A 93 12.18 -3.10 -8.73
CA SER A 93 10.85 -2.67 -8.30
C SER A 93 10.26 -3.56 -7.22
N PHE A 94 10.47 -4.89 -7.32
CA PHE A 94 10.07 -5.85 -6.28
C PHE A 94 10.89 -5.67 -5.00
N ALA A 95 12.22 -5.57 -5.08
CA ALA A 95 13.08 -5.37 -3.93
C ALA A 95 12.76 -4.06 -3.17
N VAL A 96 12.45 -2.98 -3.90
CA VAL A 96 12.02 -1.70 -3.30
C VAL A 96 10.68 -1.86 -2.60
N GLU A 97 9.74 -2.61 -3.17
CA GLU A 97 8.43 -2.86 -2.55
C GLU A 97 8.55 -3.65 -1.24
N GLU A 98 9.34 -4.72 -1.24
CA GLU A 98 9.62 -5.52 -0.03
C GLU A 98 10.34 -4.70 1.05
N CYS A 99 11.25 -3.81 0.65
CA CYS A 99 11.92 -2.89 1.57
C CYS A 99 10.92 -1.89 2.19
N LEU A 100 10.02 -1.32 1.38
CA LEU A 100 9.00 -0.39 1.84
C LEU A 100 8.00 -1.09 2.79
N LEU A 101 7.58 -2.31 2.48
CA LEU A 101 6.73 -3.13 3.36
C LEU A 101 7.43 -3.43 4.69
N SER A 102 8.72 -3.76 4.65
CA SER A 102 9.52 -3.97 5.86
C SER A 102 9.56 -2.71 6.72
N LEU A 103 9.77 -1.54 6.10
CA LEU A 103 9.74 -0.23 6.79
C LEU A 103 8.35 0.08 7.38
N GLU A 104 7.27 -0.28 6.69
CA GLU A 104 5.91 -0.14 7.20
C GLU A 104 5.71 -0.92 8.51
N ILE A 105 6.05 -2.22 8.49
CA ILE A 105 5.92 -3.11 9.64
C ILE A 105 6.78 -2.59 10.80
N VAL A 106 8.04 -2.26 10.54
CA VAL A 106 8.95 -1.72 11.56
C VAL A 106 8.39 -0.43 12.14
N SER A 107 7.94 0.52 11.31
CA SER A 107 7.36 1.79 11.81
C SER A 107 6.13 1.57 12.71
N THR A 108 5.29 0.58 12.37
CA THR A 108 4.09 0.25 13.12
C THR A 108 4.44 -0.37 14.47
N LEU A 109 5.38 -1.32 14.49
CA LEU A 109 5.87 -1.96 15.71
C LEU A 109 6.61 -0.98 16.62
N THR A 110 7.46 -0.12 16.06
CA THR A 110 8.16 0.94 16.79
C THR A 110 7.16 1.91 17.41
N CYS A 111 6.14 2.34 16.66
CA CYS A 111 5.07 3.19 17.18
C CYS A 111 4.33 2.52 18.35
N PHE A 112 3.98 1.24 18.21
CA PHE A 112 3.33 0.47 19.28
C PHE A 112 4.19 0.39 20.55
N TYR A 113 5.45 -0.03 20.40
CA TYR A 113 6.36 -0.24 21.52
C TYR A 113 6.65 1.07 22.27
N LEU A 114 7.07 2.12 21.54
CA LEU A 114 7.45 3.39 22.16
C LEU A 114 6.27 4.08 22.83
N THR A 115 5.08 4.01 22.21
CA THR A 115 3.89 4.59 22.83
C THR A 115 3.49 3.83 24.09
N ARG A 116 3.54 2.49 24.07
CA ARG A 116 3.26 1.67 25.25
C ARG A 116 4.27 1.94 26.38
N GLN A 117 5.55 2.08 26.04
CA GLN A 117 6.61 2.39 27.00
C GLN A 117 6.43 3.79 27.61
N TYR A 118 6.08 4.79 26.79
CA TYR A 118 5.83 6.15 27.24
C TYR A 118 4.74 6.20 28.32
N PHE A 119 3.60 5.54 28.05
CA PHE A 119 2.48 5.46 28.99
C PHE A 119 2.78 4.63 30.24
N LYS A 120 3.58 3.55 30.12
CA LYS A 120 4.05 2.79 31.28
C LYS A 120 4.94 3.63 32.20
N LYS A 121 5.75 4.54 31.65
CA LYS A 121 6.72 5.34 32.40
C LYS A 121 6.09 6.57 33.09
N HIS A 122 5.16 7.25 32.44
CA HIS A 122 4.62 8.52 32.95
C HIS A 122 3.31 8.37 33.72
N GLY A 123 2.79 7.15 33.89
CA GLY A 123 1.47 6.91 34.46
C GLY A 123 0.35 7.37 33.51
N CYS A 124 -0.87 6.86 33.71
CA CYS A 124 -2.01 7.18 32.86
C CYS A 124 -3.27 7.35 33.69
N SER A 125 -4.03 8.41 33.42
CA SER A 125 -5.42 8.49 33.87
C SER A 125 -6.26 7.43 33.13
N GLU A 126 -7.42 7.05 33.69
CA GLU A 126 -8.34 6.11 33.02
C GLU A 126 -8.70 6.52 31.59
N ARG A 127 -8.80 7.83 31.35
CA ARG A 127 -9.06 8.39 30.03
C ARG A 127 -7.91 8.13 29.06
N VAL A 128 -6.67 8.37 29.48
CA VAL A 128 -5.48 8.09 28.67
C VAL A 128 -5.37 6.58 28.41
N LYS A 129 -5.76 5.75 29.38
CA LYS A 129 -5.82 4.29 29.22
C LYS A 129 -6.84 3.85 28.16
N LYS A 130 -8.04 4.44 28.13
CA LYS A 130 -9.04 4.20 27.06
C LYS A 130 -8.52 4.63 25.68
N MET A 131 -7.87 5.79 25.60
CA MET A 131 -7.28 6.29 24.35
C MET A 131 -6.13 5.39 23.86
N GLN A 132 -5.27 4.95 24.78
CA GLN A 132 -4.20 4.00 24.50
C GLN A 132 -4.74 2.65 24.02
N ASP A 133 -5.81 2.13 24.64
CA ASP A 133 -6.43 0.86 24.25
C ASP A 133 -7.02 0.93 22.84
N LYS A 134 -7.77 2.00 22.52
CA LYS A 134 -8.28 2.23 21.16
C LYS A 134 -7.17 2.40 20.14
N MET A 135 -6.09 3.11 20.49
CA MET A 135 -4.95 3.30 19.60
C MET A 135 -4.17 2.00 19.38
N SER A 136 -4.00 1.18 20.42
CA SER A 136 -3.34 -0.12 20.34
C SER A 136 -4.14 -1.11 19.50
N LYS A 137 -5.46 -1.15 19.69
CA LYS A 137 -6.39 -1.90 18.83
C LYS A 137 -6.33 -1.41 17.38
N GLY A 138 -6.22 -0.10 17.17
CA GLY A 138 -6.02 0.50 15.85
C GLY A 138 -4.73 0.03 15.16
N LEU A 139 -3.61 0.02 15.88
CA LEU A 139 -2.32 -0.48 15.35
C LEU A 139 -2.37 -1.98 15.05
N LEU A 140 -3.03 -2.77 15.90
CA LEU A 140 -3.18 -4.21 15.68
C LEU A 140 -4.10 -4.51 14.49
N LEU A 141 -5.19 -3.77 14.34
CA LEU A 141 -6.09 -3.87 13.20
C LEU A 141 -5.38 -3.45 11.90
N GLN A 142 -4.54 -2.41 11.95
CA GLN A 142 -3.70 -1.99 10.83
C GLN A 142 -2.73 -3.10 10.39
N LEU A 143 -2.01 -3.72 11.34
CA LEU A 143 -1.14 -4.87 11.07
C LEU A 143 -1.92 -6.06 10.50
N LEU A 144 -3.09 -6.36 11.07
CA LEU A 144 -3.92 -7.48 10.61
C LEU A 144 -4.37 -7.28 9.17
N ILE A 145 -4.89 -6.09 8.85
CA ILE A 145 -5.28 -5.76 7.47
C ILE A 145 -4.07 -5.87 6.54
N GLU A 146 -2.90 -5.37 6.95
CA GLU A 146 -1.70 -5.43 6.13
C GLU A 146 -1.26 -6.86 5.83
N VAL A 147 -1.30 -7.75 6.82
CA VAL A 147 -1.01 -9.17 6.63
C VAL A 147 -2.02 -9.80 5.66
N ILE A 148 -3.32 -9.53 5.82
CA ILE A 148 -4.36 -10.05 4.93
C ILE A 148 -4.13 -9.58 3.48
N LEU A 149 -3.83 -8.30 3.30
CA LEU A 149 -3.57 -7.72 1.98
C LEU A 149 -2.31 -8.32 1.34
N ASN A 150 -1.22 -8.48 2.08
CA ASN A 150 0.02 -9.07 1.56
C ASN A 150 -0.14 -10.55 1.20
N VAL A 151 -0.89 -11.32 2.00
CA VAL A 151 -1.24 -12.70 1.66
C VAL A 151 -2.08 -12.74 0.38
N GLY A 152 -3.06 -11.84 0.25
CA GLY A 152 -3.85 -11.69 -0.98
C GLY A 152 -2.98 -11.38 -2.20
N ASN A 153 -2.03 -10.45 -2.08
CA ASN A 153 -1.08 -10.11 -3.13
C ASN A 153 -0.22 -11.32 -3.54
N SER A 154 0.28 -12.05 -2.54
CA SER A 154 1.12 -13.25 -2.75
C SER A 154 0.34 -14.36 -3.46
N LEU A 155 -0.92 -14.58 -3.08
CA LEU A 155 -1.80 -15.55 -3.72
C LEU A 155 -2.16 -15.14 -5.16
N ALA A 156 -2.38 -13.84 -5.41
CA ALA A 156 -2.62 -13.32 -6.75
C ALA A 156 -1.41 -13.55 -7.68
N PHE A 157 -0.20 -13.27 -7.18
CA PHE A 157 1.05 -13.52 -7.90
C PHE A 157 1.28 -15.02 -8.15
N LEU A 158 1.02 -15.86 -7.16
CA LEU A 158 1.09 -17.32 -7.32
C LEU A 158 0.07 -17.81 -8.37
N GLY A 159 -1.14 -17.25 -8.36
CA GLY A 159 -2.17 -17.52 -9.35
C GLY A 159 -1.72 -17.13 -10.76
N GLU A 160 -1.14 -15.95 -10.94
CA GLU A 160 -0.58 -15.51 -12.22
C GLU A 160 0.53 -16.45 -12.70
N TYR A 161 1.47 -16.82 -11.82
CA TYR A 161 2.56 -17.74 -12.14
C TYR A 161 2.06 -19.13 -12.54
N LEU A 162 1.08 -19.67 -11.82
CA LEU A 162 0.48 -20.97 -12.13
C LEU A 162 -0.32 -20.93 -13.43
N LEU A 163 -1.08 -19.87 -13.69
CA LEU A 163 -1.82 -19.66 -14.94
C LEU A 163 -0.85 -19.50 -16.12
N TYR A 164 0.23 -18.75 -15.95
CA TYR A 164 1.29 -18.60 -16.94
C TYR A 164 1.93 -19.96 -17.29
N LYS A 165 2.20 -20.80 -16.28
CA LYS A 165 2.79 -22.13 -16.48
C LYS A 165 1.81 -23.15 -17.08
N ARG A 166 0.50 -23.04 -16.82
CA ARG A 166 -0.54 -23.96 -17.34
C ARG A 166 -1.09 -23.58 -18.73
N ILE A 167 -1.04 -22.30 -19.13
CA ILE A 167 -1.75 -21.75 -20.31
C ILE A 167 -0.78 -21.42 -21.47
N PHE A 168 0.39 -22.08 -21.52
CA PHE A 168 1.27 -21.97 -22.69
C PHE A 168 0.66 -22.59 -23.97
N ASP A 169 -0.49 -23.26 -23.87
CA ASP A 169 -1.34 -23.57 -25.02
C ASP A 169 -2.10 -22.31 -25.45
N LEU A 170 -1.54 -21.68 -26.48
CA LEU A 170 -1.93 -20.56 -27.37
C LEU A 170 -3.33 -19.91 -27.34
N VAL A 171 -4.35 -20.50 -26.72
CA VAL A 171 -5.77 -20.14 -26.91
C VAL A 171 -6.28 -19.11 -25.88
N ASN A 172 -5.63 -18.93 -24.73
CA ASN A 172 -6.22 -18.20 -23.59
C ASN A 172 -5.39 -17.02 -23.02
N GLY A 173 -4.60 -16.32 -23.84
CA GLY A 173 -3.97 -15.05 -23.42
C GLY A 173 -4.97 -14.00 -22.89
N LYS A 174 -6.23 -14.08 -23.31
CA LYS A 174 -7.33 -13.24 -22.78
C LYS A 174 -7.62 -13.50 -21.29
N ALA A 175 -7.54 -14.75 -20.84
CA ALA A 175 -7.81 -15.11 -19.45
C ALA A 175 -6.75 -14.51 -18.51
N ILE A 176 -5.48 -14.49 -18.93
CA ILE A 176 -4.38 -13.89 -18.18
C ILE A 176 -4.55 -12.37 -18.07
N VAL A 177 -4.91 -11.69 -19.17
CA VAL A 177 -5.14 -10.24 -19.16
C VAL A 177 -6.33 -9.87 -18.27
N ILE A 178 -7.45 -10.60 -18.36
CA ILE A 178 -8.64 -10.37 -17.52
C ILE A 178 -8.30 -10.63 -16.04
N PHE A 179 -7.59 -11.72 -15.75
CA PHE A 179 -7.14 -12.05 -14.39
C PHE A 179 -6.28 -10.92 -13.82
N ASN A 180 -5.28 -10.45 -14.56
CA ASN A 180 -4.40 -9.35 -14.13
C ASN A 180 -5.18 -8.04 -13.94
N MET A 181 -6.14 -7.72 -14.81
CA MET A 181 -7.01 -6.56 -14.62
C MET A 181 -7.83 -6.65 -13.32
N VAL A 182 -8.45 -7.79 -13.05
CA VAL A 182 -9.26 -8.00 -11.84
C VAL A 182 -8.40 -7.90 -10.58
N VAL A 183 -7.20 -8.49 -10.60
CA VAL A 183 -6.21 -8.36 -9.53
C VAL A 183 -5.86 -6.89 -9.33
N PHE A 184 -5.43 -6.18 -10.37
CA PHE A 184 -5.06 -4.76 -10.28
C PHE A 184 -6.19 -3.88 -9.77
N MET A 185 -7.42 -4.07 -10.25
CA MET A 185 -8.58 -3.32 -9.76
C MET A 185 -8.83 -3.58 -8.26
N THR A 186 -8.62 -4.81 -7.79
CA THR A 186 -8.77 -5.16 -6.37
C THR A 186 -7.70 -4.48 -5.51
N LEU A 187 -6.45 -4.43 -5.99
CA LEU A 187 -5.33 -3.77 -5.30
C LEU A 187 -5.54 -2.26 -5.15
N MET A 188 -6.22 -1.62 -6.11
CA MET A 188 -6.53 -0.19 -6.06
C MET A 188 -7.45 0.21 -4.88
N TRP A 189 -8.14 -0.74 -4.25
CA TRP A 189 -8.99 -0.47 -3.08
C TRP A 189 -8.22 -0.44 -1.76
N GLN A 190 -6.97 -0.93 -1.72
CA GLN A 190 -6.17 -0.97 -0.49
C GLN A 190 -5.98 0.41 0.18
N PRO A 191 -5.69 1.50 -0.56
CA PRO A 191 -5.61 2.84 0.04
C PRO A 191 -6.94 3.32 0.64
N VAL A 192 -8.07 2.94 0.05
CA VAL A 192 -9.41 3.31 0.53
C VAL A 192 -9.70 2.65 1.88
N ILE A 193 -9.46 1.34 1.98
CA ILE A 193 -9.62 0.57 3.22
C ILE A 193 -8.75 1.18 4.34
N MET A 194 -7.50 1.50 4.02
CA MET A 194 -6.58 2.15 4.97
C MET A 194 -7.04 3.55 5.37
N GLY A 195 -7.58 4.35 4.44
CA GLY A 195 -8.15 5.66 4.75
C GLY A 195 -9.33 5.57 5.72
N VAL A 196 -10.24 4.61 5.51
CA VAL A 196 -11.37 4.35 6.43
C VAL A 196 -10.86 3.92 7.82
N LEU A 197 -9.85 3.05 7.87
CA LEU A 197 -9.23 2.63 9.12
C LEU A 197 -8.62 3.83 9.88
N ILE A 198 -7.81 4.65 9.20
CA ILE A 198 -7.19 5.85 9.79
C ILE A 198 -8.28 6.77 10.35
N ARG A 199 -9.35 7.01 9.59
CA ARG A 199 -10.49 7.82 10.05
C ARG A 199 -11.14 7.24 11.30
N TRP A 200 -11.32 5.92 11.38
CA TRP A 200 -11.89 5.25 12.55
C TRP A 200 -10.99 5.32 13.79
N ILE A 201 -9.67 5.21 13.60
CA ILE A 201 -8.68 5.38 14.67
C ILE A 201 -8.75 6.82 15.21
N VAL A 202 -8.76 7.80 14.30
CA VAL A 202 -8.73 9.23 14.62
C VAL A 202 -10.06 9.73 15.21
N SER A 203 -11.21 9.27 14.74
CA SER A 203 -12.51 9.68 15.27
C SER A 203 -12.64 9.40 16.77
N GLY A 204 -12.01 8.31 17.25
CA GLY A 204 -11.93 8.01 18.67
C GLY A 204 -11.18 9.02 19.53
N LEU A 205 -10.18 9.71 18.97
CA LEU A 205 -9.49 10.78 19.69
C LEU A 205 -10.41 11.99 19.84
N PHE A 206 -11.04 12.43 18.76
CA PHE A 206 -11.82 13.68 18.74
C PHE A 206 -13.15 13.58 19.47
N THR A 207 -13.86 12.45 19.46
CA THR A 207 -15.11 12.31 20.23
C THR A 207 -14.87 12.52 21.73
N SER A 208 -13.71 12.05 22.24
CA SER A 208 -13.33 12.29 23.64
C SER A 208 -13.07 13.76 23.94
N GLU A 209 -12.52 14.50 22.96
CA GLU A 209 -12.19 15.92 23.10
C GLU A 209 -13.44 16.81 22.98
N GLN A 210 -14.45 16.38 22.23
CA GLN A 210 -15.72 17.08 22.10
C GLN A 210 -16.59 16.95 23.36
N GLU A 211 -16.65 15.76 23.99
CA GLU A 211 -17.29 15.58 25.31
C GLU A 211 -16.72 16.53 26.38
N ARG A 212 -15.43 16.89 26.27
CA ARG A 212 -14.76 17.86 27.16
C ARG A 212 -15.30 19.28 27.03
N ARG A 213 -15.75 19.69 25.84
CA ARG A 213 -16.28 21.05 25.60
C ARG A 213 -17.74 21.21 26.01
N THR A 214 -18.45 20.10 26.19
CA THR A 214 -19.85 20.08 26.59
C THR A 214 -20.08 19.80 28.07
N THR A 215 -19.05 19.35 28.80
CA THR A 215 -19.10 19.05 30.25
C THR A 215 -18.37 20.07 31.13
N ASN A 216 -17.67 21.03 30.51
CA ASN A 216 -17.14 22.25 31.14
C ASN A 216 -17.97 23.45 30.67
#